data_AF-A0A1F5B285-F1
#
_entry.id   AF-A0A1F5B285-F1
#
_cell.length_a   1.000
_cell.length_b   1.000
_cell.length_c   1.000
_cell.angle_alpha   90.00
_cell.angle_beta   90.00
_cell.angle_gamma   90.00
#
_symmetry.space_group_name_H-M   'P 1'
#
loop_
_entity.id
_entity.type
_entity.pdbx_description
1 polymer ?
#
loop_
_entity_poly.entity_id
_entity_poly.type
_entity_poly.pdbx_seq_one_letter_code
_entity_poly.pdbx_strand_id
1 'polypeptide(L)'
;MRNKTLWLLAGGIMILGAGALTLAQFLPEDVAQRAQWEEFLSTAEIVGEEQMTGAKSVTNPWKLTLEKDGVRRVGLWKNVSGRPRGYIDNWKFELAAYRIDKLLGLNMVPPTVERNYNGPGSFQLWMDSWMTLEKKMDDNIKIPSYKIFHWNRALYLQRFFDNLIANDDRHQNNYLITQDWRMYLIDHSRSFRTYGDFLKKLQYTDKRRDGPMEMLEIPRVLLDKIKALDFEAVRGAVGDYLTEDEIKAVLTRRDLILKEMDRICKKNGEANVLY
;
A
#
# COMPACT_ATOMS: atom_id res chain seq x y z
N MET A 1 -2.31 72.96 4.95
CA MET A 1 -1.69 71.93 5.82
C MET A 1 -2.16 70.57 5.34
N ARG A 2 -1.21 69.67 5.02
CA ARG A 2 -1.42 68.35 4.39
C ARG A 2 -2.04 67.37 5.39
N ASN A 3 -3.25 66.88 5.14
CA ASN A 3 -3.76 65.67 5.78
C ASN A 3 -3.47 64.47 4.87
N LYS A 4 -2.53 63.61 5.30
CA LYS A 4 -2.24 62.32 4.67
C LYS A 4 -3.22 61.30 5.25
N THR A 5 -4.17 60.84 4.43
CA THR A 5 -5.02 59.70 4.77
C THR A 5 -4.20 58.43 4.56
N LEU A 6 -3.82 57.78 5.66
CA LEU A 6 -3.10 56.51 5.67
C LEU A 6 -4.12 55.38 5.47
N TRP A 7 -4.14 54.77 4.28
CA TRP A 7 -4.90 53.55 4.04
C TRP A 7 -4.15 52.37 4.67
N LEU A 8 -4.67 51.87 5.80
CA LEU A 8 -4.30 50.57 6.36
C LEU A 8 -4.93 49.48 5.49
N LEU A 9 -4.18 49.01 4.49
CA LEU A 9 -4.44 47.75 3.83
C LEU A 9 -4.20 46.62 4.84
N ALA A 10 -5.29 46.11 5.42
CA ALA A 10 -5.27 44.86 6.16
C ALA A 10 -4.98 43.72 5.16
N GLY A 11 -3.70 43.42 4.96
CA GLY A 11 -3.26 42.24 4.26
C GLY A 11 -3.68 41.01 5.07
N GLY A 12 -4.79 40.39 4.66
CA GLY A 12 -5.17 39.08 5.14
C GLY A 12 -4.09 38.09 4.76
N ILE A 13 -3.29 37.68 5.73
CA ILE A 13 -2.40 36.54 5.61
C ILE A 13 -3.32 35.33 5.42
N MET A 14 -3.45 34.87 4.16
CA MET A 14 -3.89 33.52 3.91
C MET A 14 -2.85 32.60 4.55
N ILE A 15 -3.17 32.08 5.72
CA ILE A 15 -2.49 30.93 6.29
C ILE A 15 -2.80 29.79 5.31
N LEU A 16 -1.91 29.57 4.35
CA LEU A 16 -1.81 28.31 3.64
C LEU A 16 -1.68 27.25 4.73
N GLY A 17 -2.76 26.49 4.93
CA GLY A 17 -2.85 25.46 5.94
C GLY A 17 -1.60 24.58 5.88
N ALA A 18 -0.94 24.47 7.03
CA ALA A 18 0.17 23.56 7.26
C ALA A 18 -0.12 22.21 6.58
N GLY A 19 0.82 21.76 5.76
CA GLY A 19 0.69 20.56 4.94
C GLY A 19 0.09 19.42 5.75
N ALA A 20 -1.09 18.96 5.33
CA ALA A 20 -1.63 17.72 5.81
C ALA A 20 -0.57 16.65 5.55
N LEU A 21 -0.03 16.13 6.64
CA LEU A 21 0.83 14.95 6.68
C LEU A 21 -0.04 13.78 6.21
N THR A 22 -0.21 13.66 4.90
CA THR A 22 -1.10 12.66 4.34
C THR A 22 -0.49 11.29 4.57
N LEU A 23 -1.23 10.45 5.29
CA LEU A 23 -1.02 9.01 5.42
C LEU A 23 -0.84 8.34 4.03
N ALA A 24 -1.47 8.93 3.02
CA ALA A 24 -1.73 8.37 1.72
C ALA A 24 -0.53 8.48 0.76
N GLN A 25 -0.21 7.39 0.06
CA GLN A 25 0.68 7.43 -1.09
C GLN A 25 -0.06 7.80 -2.39
N PHE A 26 -1.34 7.49 -2.48
CA PHE A 26 -2.26 8.12 -3.42
C PHE A 26 -2.54 9.56 -3.04
N LEU A 27 -2.62 10.46 -4.02
CA LEU A 27 -3.06 11.83 -3.79
C LEU A 27 -4.56 11.86 -3.46
N PRO A 28 -5.07 12.91 -2.79
CA PRO A 28 -6.50 13.02 -2.51
C PRO A 28 -7.41 12.83 -3.73
N GLU A 29 -7.00 13.36 -4.89
CA GLU A 29 -7.67 13.19 -6.19
C GLU A 29 -7.64 11.75 -6.71
N ASP A 30 -6.56 11.00 -6.45
CA ASP A 30 -6.47 9.58 -6.80
C ASP A 30 -7.44 8.78 -5.91
N VAL A 31 -7.49 9.11 -4.62
CA VAL A 31 -8.41 8.48 -3.66
C VAL A 31 -9.86 8.80 -4.01
N ALA A 32 -10.16 10.03 -4.44
CA ALA A 32 -11.50 10.43 -4.85
C ALA A 32 -12.01 9.66 -6.08
N GLN A 33 -11.12 9.30 -7.01
CA GLN A 33 -11.44 8.52 -8.21
C GLN A 33 -11.46 7.01 -7.97
N ARG A 34 -11.12 6.53 -6.77
CA ARG A 34 -11.00 5.10 -6.47
C ARG A 34 -12.25 4.29 -6.83
N ALA A 35 -13.42 4.76 -6.43
CA ALA A 35 -14.68 4.05 -6.70
C ALA A 35 -14.98 3.96 -8.20
N GLN A 36 -14.67 5.01 -8.95
CA GLN A 36 -14.76 5.01 -10.42
C GLN A 36 -13.81 3.96 -11.02
N TRP A 37 -12.57 3.84 -10.52
CA TRP A 37 -11.64 2.82 -11.02
C TRP A 37 -12.03 1.40 -10.62
N GLU A 38 -12.58 1.20 -9.42
CA GLU A 38 -13.16 -0.08 -9.01
C GLU A 38 -14.29 -0.48 -9.97
N GLU A 39 -15.24 0.42 -10.26
CA GLU A 39 -16.33 0.15 -11.20
C GLU A 39 -15.83 -0.09 -12.63
N PHE A 40 -14.89 0.73 -13.10
CA PHE A 40 -14.29 0.59 -14.43
C PHE A 40 -13.63 -0.79 -14.56
N LEU A 41 -12.80 -1.20 -13.59
CA LEU A 41 -12.20 -2.53 -13.59
C LEU A 41 -13.24 -3.64 -13.58
N SER A 42 -14.36 -3.48 -12.88
CA SER A 42 -15.41 -4.50 -12.83
C SER A 42 -16.24 -4.59 -14.11
N THR A 43 -16.44 -3.49 -14.83
CA THR A 43 -17.51 -3.38 -15.86
C THR A 43 -17.02 -3.04 -17.27
N ALA A 44 -15.84 -2.43 -17.43
CA ALA A 44 -15.34 -2.02 -18.75
C ALA A 44 -15.09 -3.21 -19.66
N GLU A 45 -15.33 -3.06 -20.97
CA GLU A 45 -15.14 -4.12 -21.96
C GLU A 45 -13.65 -4.47 -22.11
N ILE A 46 -13.32 -5.76 -22.24
CA ILE A 46 -11.94 -6.19 -22.53
C ILE A 46 -11.75 -6.15 -24.04
N VAL A 47 -10.91 -5.22 -24.51
CA VAL A 47 -10.64 -4.97 -25.94
C VAL A 47 -9.23 -5.42 -26.36
N GLY A 48 -8.46 -6.01 -25.46
CA GLY A 48 -7.16 -6.58 -25.76
C GLY A 48 -6.58 -7.38 -24.60
N GLU A 49 -5.74 -8.35 -24.91
CA GLU A 49 -5.16 -9.28 -23.95
C GLU A 49 -3.71 -9.60 -24.28
N GLU A 50 -2.88 -9.65 -23.25
CA GLU A 50 -1.47 -10.06 -23.35
C GLU A 50 -1.15 -10.93 -22.12
N GLN A 51 -0.81 -12.20 -22.34
CA GLN A 51 -0.34 -13.04 -21.24
C GLN A 51 1.13 -12.74 -20.96
N MET A 52 1.42 -12.29 -19.75
CA MET A 52 2.79 -12.06 -19.31
C MET A 52 3.44 -13.40 -18.99
N THR A 53 4.55 -13.73 -19.64
CA THR A 53 5.30 -14.97 -19.41
C THR A 53 6.76 -14.68 -19.08
N GLY A 54 7.50 -15.69 -18.62
CA GLY A 54 8.93 -15.60 -18.35
C GLY A 54 9.32 -15.54 -16.87
N ALA A 55 10.61 -15.36 -16.60
CA ALA A 55 11.18 -15.53 -15.26
C ALA A 55 10.63 -14.53 -14.22
N LYS A 56 10.29 -13.31 -14.64
CA LYS A 56 9.70 -12.27 -13.77
C LYS A 56 8.17 -12.37 -13.62
N SER A 57 7.52 -13.32 -14.30
CA SER A 57 6.05 -13.47 -14.36
C SER A 57 5.63 -14.92 -14.12
N VAL A 58 6.09 -15.49 -13.01
CA VAL A 58 5.99 -16.93 -12.70
C VAL A 58 4.55 -17.46 -12.68
N THR A 59 3.58 -16.61 -12.32
CA THR A 59 2.15 -16.97 -12.24
C THR A 59 1.41 -16.75 -13.55
N ASN A 60 2.11 -16.39 -14.63
CA ASN A 60 1.58 -16.08 -15.96
C ASN A 60 0.32 -15.19 -15.96
N PRO A 61 0.36 -13.99 -15.33
CA PRO A 61 -0.80 -13.12 -15.23
C PRO A 61 -1.19 -12.53 -16.59
N TRP A 62 -2.43 -12.06 -16.69
CA TRP A 62 -2.96 -11.46 -17.91
C TRP A 62 -3.00 -9.95 -17.80
N LYS A 63 -2.34 -9.26 -18.72
CA LYS A 63 -2.47 -7.82 -18.90
C LYS A 63 -3.62 -7.57 -19.87
N LEU A 64 -4.71 -7.01 -19.36
CA LEU A 64 -5.95 -6.80 -20.12
C LEU A 64 -6.15 -5.32 -20.38
N THR A 65 -6.43 -4.99 -21.64
CA THR A 65 -6.80 -3.63 -22.04
C THR A 65 -8.31 -3.48 -21.98
N LEU A 66 -8.76 -2.44 -21.30
CA LEU A 66 -10.17 -2.16 -21.03
C LEU A 66 -10.60 -0.87 -21.71
N GLU A 67 -11.83 -0.84 -22.19
CA GLU A 67 -12.47 0.37 -22.74
C GLU A 67 -13.89 0.55 -22.20
N LYS A 68 -14.23 1.76 -21.77
CA LYS A 68 -15.59 2.17 -21.39
C LYS A 68 -15.72 3.68 -21.54
N ASP A 69 -16.77 4.14 -22.20
CA ASP A 69 -17.09 5.57 -22.37
C ASP A 69 -15.92 6.42 -22.90
N GLY A 70 -15.16 5.87 -23.87
CA GLY A 70 -13.99 6.52 -24.46
C GLY A 70 -12.73 6.54 -23.56
N VAL A 71 -12.81 5.99 -22.35
CA VAL A 71 -11.66 5.82 -21.45
C VAL A 71 -11.04 4.45 -21.71
N ARG A 72 -9.74 4.44 -22.04
CA ARG A 72 -8.95 3.22 -22.23
C ARG A 72 -7.86 3.09 -21.16
N ARG A 73 -7.85 1.98 -20.44
CA ARG A 73 -6.85 1.68 -19.40
C ARG A 73 -6.46 0.20 -19.42
N VAL A 74 -5.46 -0.14 -18.63
CA VAL A 74 -4.98 -1.52 -18.49
C VAL A 74 -5.20 -2.00 -17.05
N GLY A 75 -5.51 -3.27 -16.90
CA GLY A 75 -5.46 -3.96 -15.61
C GLY A 75 -4.60 -5.23 -15.68
N LEU A 76 -4.13 -5.69 -14.53
CA LEU A 76 -3.43 -6.96 -14.37
C LEU A 76 -4.35 -7.96 -13.66
N TRP A 77 -4.70 -9.03 -14.36
CA TRP A 77 -5.56 -10.09 -13.87
C TRP A 77 -4.75 -11.31 -13.43
N LYS A 78 -5.04 -11.84 -12.24
CA LYS A 78 -4.39 -13.01 -11.64
C LYS A 78 -5.45 -13.98 -11.08
N ASN A 79 -5.29 -15.27 -11.33
CA ASN A 79 -6.09 -16.33 -10.70
C ASN A 79 -5.24 -17.40 -10.00
N VAL A 80 -3.98 -17.08 -9.70
CA VAL A 80 -3.07 -17.99 -9.01
C VAL A 80 -3.69 -18.46 -7.69
N SER A 81 -3.64 -19.77 -7.44
CA SER A 81 -4.11 -20.37 -6.19
C SER A 81 -3.29 -21.61 -5.85
N GLY A 82 -3.23 -21.95 -4.56
CA GLY A 82 -2.55 -23.15 -4.07
C GLY A 82 -1.08 -22.90 -3.76
N ARG A 83 -0.20 -23.80 -4.25
CA ARG A 83 1.25 -23.79 -3.94
C ARG A 83 2.15 -23.83 -5.18
N PRO A 84 2.04 -22.87 -6.11
CA PRO A 84 2.92 -22.83 -7.27
C PRO A 84 4.39 -22.77 -6.82
N ARG A 85 5.20 -23.70 -7.31
CA ARG A 85 6.62 -23.86 -6.92
C ARG A 85 6.85 -23.98 -5.40
N GLY A 86 5.87 -24.49 -4.66
CA GLY A 86 5.97 -24.76 -3.22
C GLY A 86 5.53 -23.61 -2.30
N TYR A 87 5.32 -22.40 -2.83
CA TYR A 87 4.92 -21.22 -2.07
C TYR A 87 3.41 -21.04 -2.06
N ILE A 88 2.81 -20.75 -0.90
CA ILE A 88 1.39 -20.41 -0.84
C ILE A 88 1.16 -19.09 -1.59
N ASP A 89 0.31 -19.15 -2.60
CA ASP A 89 0.03 -18.05 -3.52
C ASP A 89 -1.47 -18.05 -3.82
N ASN A 90 -2.15 -16.91 -3.62
CA ASN A 90 -3.59 -16.83 -3.73
C ASN A 90 -4.04 -15.44 -4.20
N TRP A 91 -4.74 -15.39 -5.33
CA TRP A 91 -5.28 -14.15 -5.90
C TRP A 91 -6.22 -13.42 -4.93
N LYS A 92 -6.92 -14.13 -4.04
CA LYS A 92 -7.77 -13.52 -3.00
C LYS A 92 -6.99 -12.63 -2.05
N PHE A 93 -5.70 -12.92 -1.84
CA PHE A 93 -4.84 -12.11 -0.97
C PHE A 93 -4.53 -10.74 -1.56
N GLU A 94 -4.55 -10.58 -2.89
CA GLU A 94 -4.44 -9.25 -3.52
C GLU A 94 -5.63 -8.37 -3.14
N LEU A 95 -6.84 -8.95 -3.14
CA LEU A 95 -8.07 -8.26 -2.75
C LEU A 95 -8.10 -7.96 -1.26
N ALA A 96 -7.73 -8.93 -0.42
CA ALA A 96 -7.67 -8.73 1.03
C ALA A 96 -6.65 -7.64 1.40
N ALA A 97 -5.47 -7.62 0.75
CA ALA A 97 -4.47 -6.57 0.95
C ALA A 97 -5.03 -5.20 0.56
N TYR A 98 -5.62 -5.06 -0.63
CA TYR A 98 -6.25 -3.81 -1.06
C TYR A 98 -7.34 -3.33 -0.09
N ARG A 99 -8.18 -4.23 0.42
CA ARG A 99 -9.26 -3.86 1.34
C ARG A 99 -8.74 -3.48 2.73
N ILE A 100 -7.68 -4.12 3.25
CA ILE A 100 -7.03 -3.71 4.50
C ILE A 100 -6.30 -2.37 4.33
N ASP A 101 -5.62 -2.14 3.20
CA ASP A 101 -5.03 -0.84 2.85
C ASP A 101 -6.08 0.29 2.91
N LYS A 102 -7.24 0.06 2.30
CA LYS A 102 -8.38 0.99 2.30
C LYS A 102 -8.95 1.20 3.71
N LEU A 103 -9.12 0.14 4.50
CA LEU A 103 -9.59 0.20 5.88
C LEU A 103 -8.67 1.08 6.76
N LEU A 104 -7.37 0.90 6.61
CA LEU A 104 -6.36 1.65 7.38
C LEU A 104 -6.12 3.06 6.82
N GLY A 105 -6.52 3.32 5.57
CA GLY A 105 -6.29 4.60 4.90
C GLY A 105 -4.81 4.82 4.57
N LEU A 106 -4.05 3.73 4.37
CA LEU A 106 -2.67 3.77 3.91
C LEU A 106 -2.60 4.24 2.45
N ASN A 107 -3.60 3.84 1.66
CA ASN A 107 -3.76 4.24 0.27
C ASN A 107 -2.44 4.08 -0.50
N MET A 108 -1.92 2.86 -0.55
CA MET A 108 -0.69 2.50 -1.28
C MET A 108 -0.87 1.29 -2.20
N VAL A 109 -1.98 0.56 -2.12
CA VAL A 109 -2.30 -0.54 -3.04
C VAL A 109 -3.25 -0.05 -4.14
N PRO A 110 -2.95 -0.28 -5.43
CA PRO A 110 -3.83 0.14 -6.52
C PRO A 110 -5.23 -0.47 -6.45
N PRO A 111 -6.26 0.21 -7.01
CA PRO A 111 -7.61 -0.33 -7.09
C PRO A 111 -7.62 -1.77 -7.57
N THR A 112 -8.22 -2.66 -6.78
CA THR A 112 -8.24 -4.10 -7.06
C THR A 112 -9.63 -4.65 -6.83
N VAL A 113 -10.19 -5.32 -7.83
CA VAL A 113 -11.54 -5.92 -7.79
C VAL A 113 -11.49 -7.39 -8.14
N GLU A 114 -12.49 -8.15 -7.73
CA GLU A 114 -12.69 -9.48 -8.28
C GLU A 114 -13.29 -9.33 -9.68
N ARG A 115 -12.74 -10.06 -10.66
CA ARG A 115 -13.28 -10.10 -12.01
C ARG A 115 -13.19 -11.51 -12.57
N ASN A 116 -14.31 -11.99 -13.11
CA ASN A 116 -14.33 -13.23 -13.87
C ASN A 116 -13.84 -12.96 -15.30
N TYR A 117 -12.84 -13.73 -15.74
CA TYR A 117 -12.32 -13.68 -17.12
C TYR A 117 -11.95 -15.11 -17.57
N ASN A 118 -10.88 -15.68 -17.01
CA ASN A 118 -10.54 -17.10 -17.14
C ASN A 118 -10.84 -17.84 -15.83
N GLY A 119 -12.06 -17.67 -15.34
CA GLY A 119 -12.47 -17.99 -13.97
C GLY A 119 -12.38 -16.78 -13.03
N PRO A 120 -12.66 -16.96 -11.72
CA PRO A 120 -12.53 -15.89 -10.74
C PRO A 120 -11.04 -15.53 -10.53
N GLY A 121 -10.78 -14.25 -10.37
CA GLY A 121 -9.42 -13.74 -10.16
C GLY A 121 -9.42 -12.31 -9.64
N SER A 122 -8.28 -11.87 -9.13
CA SER A 122 -8.05 -10.47 -8.79
C SER A 122 -7.69 -9.69 -10.04
N PHE A 123 -8.22 -8.47 -10.14
CA PHE A 123 -7.95 -7.57 -11.24
C PHE A 123 -7.56 -6.21 -10.70
N GLN A 124 -6.29 -5.87 -10.86
CA GLN A 124 -5.68 -4.67 -10.29
C GLN A 124 -5.44 -3.63 -11.38
N LEU A 125 -5.76 -2.37 -11.11
CA LEU A 125 -5.49 -1.27 -12.04
C LEU A 125 -3.98 -1.19 -12.31
N TRP A 126 -3.62 -1.15 -13.59
CA TRP A 126 -2.24 -0.88 -13.98
C TRP A 126 -1.94 0.60 -13.74
N MET A 127 -1.04 0.85 -12.79
CA MET A 127 -0.62 2.20 -12.44
C MET A 127 0.48 2.68 -13.37
N ASP A 128 0.37 3.93 -13.81
CA ASP A 128 1.48 4.62 -14.45
C ASP A 128 2.53 4.92 -13.38
N SER A 129 3.71 4.33 -13.54
CA SER A 129 4.86 4.54 -12.67
C SER A 129 6.04 5.00 -13.51
N TRP A 130 6.91 5.81 -12.92
CA TRP A 130 8.15 6.22 -13.56
C TRP A 130 9.17 5.08 -13.60
N MET A 131 9.31 4.35 -12.51
CA MET A 131 10.25 3.22 -12.40
C MET A 131 9.90 2.30 -11.22
N THR A 132 10.54 1.13 -11.16
CA THR A 132 10.56 0.28 -9.96
C THR A 132 11.69 0.68 -9.00
N LEU A 133 11.64 0.22 -7.75
CA LEU A 133 12.78 0.36 -6.84
C LEU A 133 14.03 -0.40 -7.33
N GLU A 134 13.87 -1.54 -8.02
CA GLU A 134 14.98 -2.28 -8.65
C GLU A 134 15.72 -1.34 -9.63
N LYS A 135 14.98 -0.74 -10.57
CA LYS A 135 15.55 0.19 -11.53
C LYS A 135 16.23 1.40 -10.87
N LYS A 136 15.62 1.97 -9.82
CA LYS A 136 16.23 3.07 -9.05
C LYS A 136 17.58 2.66 -8.46
N MET A 137 17.70 1.42 -7.98
CA MET A 137 18.92 0.88 -7.37
C MET A 137 19.97 0.55 -8.42
N ASP A 138 19.60 -0.17 -9.48
CA ASP A 138 20.50 -0.55 -10.58
C ASP A 138 21.11 0.70 -11.26
N ASP A 139 20.28 1.69 -11.55
CA ASP A 139 20.70 2.94 -12.20
C ASP A 139 21.30 3.97 -11.21
N ASN A 140 21.39 3.64 -9.91
CA ASN A 140 21.89 4.51 -8.85
C ASN A 140 21.19 5.89 -8.80
N ILE A 141 19.88 5.94 -9.10
CA ILE A 141 19.12 7.18 -9.13
C ILE A 141 18.98 7.71 -7.70
N LYS A 142 19.50 8.92 -7.49
CA LYS A 142 19.47 9.61 -6.19
C LYS A 142 18.11 10.25 -5.94
N ILE A 143 17.65 10.12 -4.70
CA ILE A 143 16.46 10.81 -4.22
C ILE A 143 16.86 12.29 -4.02
N PRO A 144 16.08 13.26 -4.52
CA PRO A 144 16.28 14.66 -4.19
C PRO A 144 16.27 14.87 -2.67
N SER A 145 17.19 15.68 -2.15
CA SER A 145 17.37 15.85 -0.70
C SER A 145 16.07 16.21 0.03
N TYR A 146 15.25 17.09 -0.57
CA TYR A 146 13.95 17.53 -0.03
C TYR A 146 12.85 16.44 -0.03
N LYS A 147 13.07 15.30 -0.71
CA LYS A 147 12.14 14.16 -0.73
C LYS A 147 12.54 13.01 0.20
N ILE A 148 13.79 12.99 0.69
CA ILE A 148 14.33 11.87 1.51
C ILE A 148 13.43 11.57 2.71
N PHE A 149 12.95 12.61 3.39
CA PHE A 149 12.10 12.47 4.55
C PHE A 149 10.77 11.77 4.24
N HIS A 150 10.06 12.22 3.20
CA HIS A 150 8.79 11.62 2.78
C HIS A 150 8.99 10.20 2.26
N TRP A 151 10.08 9.95 1.55
CA TRP A 151 10.45 8.62 1.07
C TRP A 151 10.66 7.63 2.23
N ASN A 152 11.38 8.04 3.28
CA ASN A 152 11.59 7.19 4.45
C ASN A 152 10.27 6.86 5.14
N ARG A 153 9.36 7.83 5.26
CA ARG A 153 8.02 7.60 5.82
C ARG A 153 7.20 6.64 4.97
N ALA A 154 7.25 6.74 3.63
CA ALA A 154 6.61 5.76 2.75
C ALA A 154 7.14 4.33 2.97
N LEU A 155 8.46 4.18 3.15
CA LEU A 155 9.06 2.88 3.48
C LEU A 155 8.65 2.37 4.87
N TYR A 156 8.53 3.24 5.88
CA TYR A 156 8.03 2.83 7.20
C TYR A 156 6.58 2.34 7.13
N LEU A 157 5.73 3.02 6.37
CA LEU A 157 4.35 2.59 6.13
C LEU A 157 4.27 1.28 5.35
N GLN A 158 5.16 1.06 4.36
CA GLN A 158 5.25 -0.22 3.68
C GLN A 158 5.63 -1.35 4.64
N ARG A 159 6.66 -1.15 5.47
CA ARG A 159 7.10 -2.16 6.45
C ARG A 159 6.00 -2.47 7.46
N PHE A 160 5.26 -1.44 7.87
CA PHE A 160 4.07 -1.57 8.69
C PHE A 160 3.03 -2.47 8.02
N PHE A 161 2.71 -2.18 6.77
CA PHE A 161 1.69 -2.91 6.04
C PHE A 161 2.09 -4.37 5.83
N ASP A 162 3.30 -4.62 5.36
CA ASP A 162 3.79 -5.99 5.13
C ASP A 162 3.94 -6.78 6.44
N ASN A 163 4.33 -6.14 7.56
CA ASN A 163 4.31 -6.78 8.87
C ASN A 163 2.89 -7.23 9.27
N LEU A 164 1.87 -6.41 9.00
CA LEU A 164 0.49 -6.71 9.35
C LEU A 164 -0.08 -7.84 8.49
N ILE A 165 0.15 -7.80 7.19
CA ILE A 165 -0.36 -8.81 6.26
C ILE A 165 0.56 -10.02 6.11
N ALA A 166 1.75 -10.01 6.71
CA ALA A 166 2.87 -10.94 6.44
C ALA A 166 3.11 -11.21 4.96
N ASN A 167 3.45 -10.16 4.21
CA ASN A 167 3.89 -10.35 2.83
C ASN A 167 5.29 -10.96 2.83
N ASP A 168 5.38 -12.25 2.50
CA ASP A 168 6.64 -13.01 2.55
C ASP A 168 7.52 -12.81 1.30
N ASP A 169 6.99 -12.17 0.25
CA ASP A 169 7.65 -12.10 -1.05
C ASP A 169 7.85 -10.66 -1.55
N ARG A 170 7.91 -9.69 -0.63
CA ARG A 170 8.19 -8.30 -0.99
C ARG A 170 9.59 -8.17 -1.60
N HIS A 171 9.66 -7.82 -2.88
CA HIS A 171 10.90 -7.55 -3.60
C HIS A 171 10.87 -6.19 -4.33
N GLN A 172 12.04 -5.72 -4.78
CA GLN A 172 12.24 -4.35 -5.28
C GLN A 172 11.38 -4.00 -6.52
N ASN A 173 11.04 -4.97 -7.37
CA ASN A 173 10.10 -4.75 -8.47
C ASN A 173 8.65 -4.50 -8.05
N ASN A 174 8.26 -4.78 -6.81
CA ASN A 174 6.89 -4.54 -6.34
C ASN A 174 6.65 -3.11 -5.85
N TYR A 175 7.71 -2.28 -5.85
CA TYR A 175 7.65 -0.88 -5.47
C TYR A 175 7.58 -0.03 -6.74
N LEU A 176 6.40 0.48 -7.06
CA LEU A 176 6.20 1.39 -8.19
C LEU A 176 6.41 2.82 -7.73
N ILE A 177 7.39 3.51 -8.32
CA ILE A 177 7.77 4.88 -7.96
C ILE A 177 7.19 5.84 -8.98
N THR A 178 6.48 6.87 -8.52
CA THR A 178 5.97 7.96 -9.36
C THR A 178 7.03 9.04 -9.58
N GLN A 179 6.82 9.91 -10.57
CA GLN A 179 7.76 11.03 -10.85
C GLN A 179 7.95 11.98 -9.64
N ASP A 180 6.94 12.10 -8.78
CA ASP A 180 6.96 12.93 -7.59
C ASP A 180 7.41 12.19 -6.31
N TRP A 181 7.98 10.99 -6.48
CA TRP A 181 8.58 10.14 -5.44
C TRP A 181 7.60 9.53 -4.43
N ARG A 182 6.34 9.34 -4.83
CA ARG A 182 5.38 8.50 -4.10
C ARG A 182 5.57 7.04 -4.50
N MET A 183 4.97 6.15 -3.72
CA MET A 183 5.18 4.71 -3.85
C MET A 183 3.85 3.96 -3.85
N TYR A 184 3.61 3.16 -4.89
CA TYR A 184 2.57 2.14 -4.89
C TYR A 184 3.18 0.77 -4.67
N LEU A 185 2.46 -0.07 -3.93
CA LEU A 185 2.81 -1.45 -3.67
C LEU A 185 1.89 -2.36 -4.49
N ILE A 186 2.49 -3.32 -5.17
CA ILE A 186 1.78 -4.38 -5.91
C ILE A 186 2.20 -5.74 -5.40
N ASP A 187 1.57 -6.81 -5.90
CA ASP A 187 1.99 -8.19 -5.67
C ASP A 187 1.92 -8.65 -4.20
N HIS A 188 0.70 -8.87 -3.72
CA HIS A 188 0.40 -9.30 -2.35
C HIS A 188 -0.12 -10.73 -2.27
N SER A 189 -0.10 -11.48 -3.37
CA SER A 189 -0.66 -12.84 -3.46
C SER A 189 0.03 -13.86 -2.53
N ARG A 190 1.21 -13.52 -1.99
CA ARG A 190 1.97 -14.30 -1.00
C ARG A 190 1.94 -13.72 0.42
N SER A 191 0.77 -13.24 0.81
CA SER A 191 0.50 -12.70 2.14
C SER A 191 -0.27 -13.68 3.05
N PHE A 192 -0.75 -13.17 4.18
CA PHE A 192 -1.67 -13.77 5.14
C PHE A 192 -1.24 -15.11 5.73
N ARG A 193 0.05 -15.25 6.00
CA ARG A 193 0.62 -16.45 6.63
C ARG A 193 0.03 -16.69 8.03
N THR A 194 -0.38 -17.93 8.29
CA THR A 194 -1.03 -18.38 9.54
C THR A 194 -0.17 -19.34 10.37
N TYR A 195 1.14 -19.41 10.12
CA TYR A 195 2.01 -20.41 10.73
C TYR A 195 3.38 -19.87 11.10
N GLY A 196 4.07 -20.66 11.94
CA GLY A 196 5.50 -20.51 12.22
C GLY A 196 5.86 -19.14 12.78
N ASP A 197 6.92 -18.56 12.22
CA ASP A 197 7.49 -17.29 12.67
C ASP A 197 6.57 -16.09 12.42
N PHE A 198 5.68 -16.15 11.43
CA PHE A 198 4.75 -15.05 11.11
C PHE A 198 3.74 -14.75 12.23
N LEU A 199 3.53 -15.70 13.15
CA LEU A 199 2.69 -15.51 14.35
C LEU A 199 3.49 -15.15 15.61
N LYS A 200 4.82 -15.18 15.53
CA LYS A 200 5.71 -15.03 16.71
C LYS A 200 6.55 -13.76 16.65
N LYS A 201 6.91 -13.30 15.45
CA LYS A 201 7.75 -12.12 15.25
C LYS A 201 7.37 -11.38 13.97
N LEU A 202 7.71 -10.10 13.93
CA LEU A 202 7.57 -9.24 12.76
C LEU A 202 8.72 -9.47 11.78
N GLN A 203 8.45 -9.31 10.48
CA GLN A 203 9.45 -9.44 9.42
C GLN A 203 10.42 -8.25 9.40
N TYR A 204 9.90 -7.06 9.68
CA TYR A 204 10.63 -5.79 9.63
C TYR A 204 10.84 -5.26 11.06
N THR A 205 12.05 -5.44 11.58
CA THR A 205 12.50 -5.06 12.93
C THR A 205 13.98 -4.64 12.92
N ASP A 206 14.52 -4.22 14.06
CA ASP A 206 15.95 -3.96 14.26
C ASP A 206 16.82 -5.24 14.16
N LYS A 207 16.21 -6.40 14.38
CA LYS A 207 16.89 -7.71 14.41
C LYS A 207 16.79 -8.48 13.09
N ARG A 208 16.34 -7.83 12.01
CA ARG A 208 16.22 -8.49 10.70
C ARG A 208 17.61 -8.89 10.17
N ARG A 209 17.70 -10.10 9.61
CA ARG A 209 18.96 -10.73 9.18
C ARG A 209 19.77 -9.86 8.21
N ASP A 210 19.10 -9.27 7.22
CA ASP A 210 19.79 -8.48 6.18
C ASP A 210 19.93 -6.99 6.57
N GLY A 211 19.86 -6.70 7.87
CA GLY A 211 20.03 -5.36 8.45
C GLY A 211 18.72 -4.78 9.03
N PRO A 212 18.83 -3.83 9.99
CA PRO A 212 17.68 -3.19 10.62
C PRO A 212 16.73 -2.56 9.60
N MET A 213 15.45 -2.91 9.66
CA MET A 213 14.40 -2.31 8.84
C MET A 213 13.15 -2.03 9.69
N GLU A 214 13.28 -1.16 10.67
CA GLU A 214 12.20 -0.80 11.59
C GLU A 214 11.17 0.15 10.95
N MET A 215 10.00 0.25 11.59
CA MET A 215 8.95 1.24 11.31
C MET A 215 9.18 2.46 12.20
N LEU A 216 10.24 3.24 11.92
CA LEU A 216 10.76 4.23 12.88
C LEU A 216 9.83 5.43 13.09
N GLU A 217 9.05 5.79 12.08
CA GLU A 217 8.04 6.85 12.17
C GLU A 217 6.74 6.42 11.52
N ILE A 218 5.62 6.56 12.22
CA ILE A 218 4.29 6.35 11.68
C ILE A 218 3.33 7.47 12.12
N PRO A 219 2.25 7.72 11.36
CA PRO A 219 1.23 8.65 11.78
C PRO A 219 0.50 8.19 13.04
N ARG A 220 0.18 9.11 13.94
CA ARG A 220 -0.59 8.83 15.16
C ARG A 220 -1.95 8.21 14.85
N VAL A 221 -2.62 8.74 13.83
CA VAL A 221 -3.92 8.23 13.36
C VAL A 221 -3.83 6.76 12.92
N LEU A 222 -2.71 6.34 12.34
CA LEU A 222 -2.52 4.93 11.98
C LEU A 222 -2.39 4.05 13.22
N LEU A 223 -1.62 4.50 14.23
CA LEU A 223 -1.49 3.76 15.49
C LEU A 223 -2.87 3.61 16.18
N ASP A 224 -3.68 4.66 16.20
CA ASP A 224 -5.01 4.64 16.81
C ASP A 224 -5.96 3.67 16.07
N LYS A 225 -5.95 3.67 14.74
CA LYS A 225 -6.69 2.69 13.93
C LYS A 225 -6.30 1.26 14.24
N ILE A 226 -5.02 1.02 14.49
CA ILE A 226 -4.47 -0.33 14.74
C ILE A 226 -4.79 -0.81 16.16
N LYS A 227 -4.82 0.10 17.14
CA LYS A 227 -5.37 -0.19 18.48
C LYS A 227 -6.85 -0.59 18.40
N ALA A 228 -7.62 0.09 17.57
CA ALA A 228 -9.05 -0.17 17.39
C ALA A 228 -9.38 -1.36 16.46
N LEU A 229 -8.41 -1.86 15.68
CA LEU A 229 -8.65 -2.92 14.71
C LEU A 229 -9.04 -4.23 15.42
N ASP A 230 -10.22 -4.76 15.12
CA ASP A 230 -10.72 -6.02 15.69
C ASP A 230 -11.10 -7.02 14.60
N PHE A 231 -11.60 -8.19 15.04
CA PHE A 231 -11.95 -9.27 14.13
C PHE A 231 -13.08 -8.87 13.17
N GLU A 232 -14.12 -8.20 13.67
CA GLU A 232 -15.28 -7.81 12.87
C GLU A 232 -14.94 -6.71 11.87
N ALA A 233 -14.08 -5.76 12.24
CA ALA A 233 -13.58 -4.74 11.31
C ALA A 233 -12.79 -5.36 10.16
N VAL A 234 -11.89 -6.31 10.43
CA VAL A 234 -11.14 -7.01 9.38
C VAL A 234 -12.08 -7.88 8.54
N ARG A 235 -12.95 -8.68 9.17
CA ARG A 235 -13.93 -9.53 8.48
C ARG A 235 -14.86 -8.73 7.58
N GLY A 236 -15.41 -7.63 8.09
CA GLY A 236 -16.28 -6.73 7.34
C GLY A 236 -15.57 -6.10 6.14
N ALA A 237 -14.28 -5.77 6.27
CA ALA A 237 -13.49 -5.29 5.15
C ALA A 237 -13.22 -6.41 4.12
N VAL A 238 -12.64 -7.54 4.52
CA VAL A 238 -12.12 -8.53 3.58
C VAL A 238 -13.16 -9.52 3.05
N GLY A 239 -14.28 -9.73 3.75
CA GLY A 239 -15.28 -10.73 3.39
C GLY A 239 -14.68 -12.14 3.23
N ASP A 240 -15.14 -12.89 2.22
CA ASP A 240 -14.74 -14.28 1.96
C ASP A 240 -13.36 -14.44 1.28
N TYR A 241 -12.57 -13.35 1.23
CA TYR A 241 -11.20 -13.39 0.73
C TYR A 241 -10.21 -13.93 1.75
N LEU A 242 -10.52 -13.83 3.04
CA LEU A 242 -9.75 -14.44 4.12
C LEU A 242 -10.63 -15.39 4.94
N THR A 243 -10.04 -16.48 5.38
CA THR A 243 -10.58 -17.38 6.39
C THR A 243 -10.50 -16.75 7.78
N GLU A 244 -11.26 -17.29 8.75
CA GLU A 244 -11.20 -16.82 10.13
C GLU A 244 -9.80 -16.93 10.74
N ASP A 245 -9.05 -17.97 10.41
CA ASP A 245 -7.69 -18.18 10.93
C ASP A 245 -6.70 -17.17 10.34
N GLU A 246 -6.87 -16.79 9.07
CA GLU A 246 -6.09 -15.71 8.44
C GLU A 246 -6.40 -14.35 9.09
N ILE A 247 -7.66 -14.09 9.42
CA ILE A 247 -8.06 -12.88 10.15
C ILE A 247 -7.47 -12.87 11.57
N LYS A 248 -7.58 -13.98 12.31
CA LYS A 248 -6.94 -14.11 13.64
C LYS A 248 -5.43 -13.90 13.56
N ALA A 249 -4.78 -14.41 12.52
CA ALA A 249 -3.36 -14.17 12.29
C ALA A 249 -3.03 -12.69 12.04
N VAL A 250 -3.89 -11.93 11.33
CA VAL A 250 -3.75 -10.47 11.19
C VAL A 250 -3.79 -9.80 12.57
N LEU A 251 -4.71 -10.20 13.45
CA LEU A 251 -4.79 -9.63 14.80
C LEU A 251 -3.61 -10.01 15.70
N THR A 252 -3.08 -11.23 15.58
CA THR A 252 -1.83 -11.61 16.25
C THR A 252 -0.68 -10.68 15.84
N ARG A 253 -0.57 -10.38 14.53
CA ARG A 253 0.45 -9.46 14.01
C ARG A 253 0.18 -8.01 14.42
N ARG A 254 -1.09 -7.58 14.49
CA ARG A 254 -1.49 -6.30 15.10
C ARG A 254 -0.92 -6.16 16.51
N ASP A 255 -1.07 -7.18 17.35
CA ASP A 255 -0.59 -7.13 18.74
C ASP A 255 0.95 -7.07 18.81
N LEU A 256 1.63 -7.78 17.91
CA LEU A 256 3.10 -7.70 17.79
C LEU A 256 3.55 -6.30 17.34
N ILE A 257 2.85 -5.69 16.40
CA ILE A 257 3.10 -4.31 15.94
C ILE A 257 2.92 -3.33 17.09
N LEU A 258 1.85 -3.43 17.89
CA LEU A 258 1.65 -2.53 19.04
C LEU A 258 2.79 -2.63 20.05
N LYS A 259 3.23 -3.84 20.38
CA LYS A 259 4.40 -4.06 21.26
C LYS A 259 5.68 -3.46 20.68
N GLU A 260 5.86 -3.57 19.37
CA GLU A 260 7.02 -3.01 18.68
C GLU A 260 6.99 -1.48 18.67
N MET A 261 5.83 -0.87 18.42
CA MET A 261 5.66 0.57 18.47
C MET A 261 5.92 1.12 19.88
N ASP A 262 5.44 0.44 20.93
CA ASP A 262 5.75 0.80 22.32
C ASP A 262 7.27 0.77 22.59
N ARG A 263 7.97 -0.26 22.08
CA ARG A 263 9.42 -0.38 22.22
C ARG A 263 10.15 0.76 21.49
N ILE A 264 9.78 1.04 20.25
CA ILE A 264 10.36 2.12 19.43
C ILE A 264 10.12 3.48 20.10
N CYS A 265 8.90 3.75 20.59
CA CYS A 265 8.56 4.99 21.31
C CYS A 265 9.36 5.14 22.60
N LYS A 266 9.53 4.07 23.40
CA LYS A 266 10.36 4.10 24.62
C LYS A 266 11.83 4.38 24.33
N LYS A 267 12.35 3.85 23.23
CA LYS A 267 13.75 4.01 22.83
C LYS A 267 14.04 5.39 22.25
N ASN A 268 13.16 5.90 21.39
CA ASN A 268 13.43 7.08 20.57
C ASN A 268 12.67 8.33 21.04
N GLY A 269 11.73 8.19 21.99
CA GLY A 269 10.79 9.23 22.39
C GLY A 269 9.59 9.30 21.45
N GLU A 270 8.37 9.32 22.00
CA GLU A 270 7.13 9.26 21.23
C GLU A 270 7.01 10.38 20.18
N ALA A 271 7.43 11.60 20.51
CA ALA A 271 7.38 12.75 19.60
C ALA A 271 8.28 12.60 18.35
N ASN A 272 9.27 11.71 18.41
CA ASN A 272 10.15 11.39 17.28
C ASN A 272 9.66 10.20 16.45
N VAL A 273 8.60 9.53 16.89
CA VAL A 273 8.07 8.29 16.29
C VAL A 273 6.67 8.49 15.73
N LEU A 274 5.84 9.28 16.42
CA LEU A 274 4.44 9.51 16.08
C LEU A 274 4.21 10.94 15.62
N TYR A 275 3.85 11.10 14.34
CA TYR A 275 3.56 12.40 13.71
C TYR A 275 2.10 12.55 13.27
#